data_AF-J5PR90-F1
#
_entry.id   AF-J5PR90-F1
#
_cell.length_a   1.000
_cell.length_b   1.000
_cell.length_c   1.000
_cell.angle_alpha   90.00
_cell.angle_beta   90.00
_cell.angle_gamma   90.00
#
_symmetry.space_group_name_H-M   'P 1'
#
loop_
_entity.id
_entity.type
_entity.pdbx_description
1 polymer ?
#
loop_
_entity_poly.entity_id
_entity_poly.type
_entity_poly.pdbx_seq_one_letter_code
_entity_poly.pdbx_strand_id
1 'polypeptide(L)'
;MSFLGLLKKSNLTAAELRNAVTKISVRDLEATVAELEAERRRLLLDGTDDQVAGVEAKITIANRDVERACAAVEEYTARIAEAEARERMAGLERLAAENRGRRAELRRVLLDIHEAAAALAAALVSYRDLDRAWHDTSRVLGDADRHDLIEPSLQDLIGARDGEGAAAQFGHQVAGLANAKLPGYYPREYIGSGSKLALLESIKLPRTGASS
;
A
#
# COMPACT_ATOMS: atom_id res chain seq x y z
N MET A 1 -13.26 -26.87 -39.80
CA MET A 1 -14.06 -25.64 -39.64
C MET A 1 -13.56 -24.61 -40.65
N SER A 2 -14.43 -24.00 -41.46
CA SER A 2 -14.02 -22.93 -42.37
C SER A 2 -13.53 -21.73 -41.55
N PHE A 3 -12.34 -21.21 -41.89
CA PHE A 3 -11.75 -20.00 -41.26
C PHE A 3 -12.67 -18.77 -41.39
N LEU A 4 -13.60 -18.78 -42.34
CA LEU A 4 -14.63 -17.73 -42.49
C LEU A 4 -15.70 -17.77 -41.38
N GLY A 5 -15.89 -18.90 -40.70
CA GLY A 5 -16.90 -19.04 -39.66
C GLY A 5 -16.56 -18.27 -38.37
N LEU A 6 -15.28 -18.14 -38.06
CA LEU A 6 -14.79 -17.40 -36.88
C LEU A 6 -14.81 -15.88 -37.11
N LEU A 7 -14.62 -15.42 -38.35
CA LEU A 7 -14.79 -14.01 -38.75
C LEU A 7 -16.22 -13.48 -38.55
N LYS A 8 -17.23 -14.35 -38.41
CA LYS A 8 -18.61 -13.91 -38.14
C LYS A 8 -18.87 -13.60 -36.66
N LYS A 9 -17.95 -13.97 -35.76
CA LYS A 9 -18.09 -13.71 -34.32
C LYS A 9 -17.47 -12.35 -33.97
N SER A 10 -18.23 -11.50 -33.29
CA SER A 10 -17.83 -10.12 -32.97
C SER A 10 -17.00 -9.97 -31.68
N ASN A 11 -17.03 -10.96 -30.79
CA ASN A 11 -16.50 -10.84 -29.41
C ASN A 11 -15.32 -11.78 -29.14
N LEU A 12 -14.48 -12.03 -30.14
CA LEU A 12 -13.26 -12.82 -29.94
C LEU A 12 -12.16 -11.96 -29.29
N THR A 13 -11.41 -12.58 -28.39
CA THR A 13 -10.19 -12.00 -27.79
C THR A 13 -9.04 -11.97 -28.79
N ALA A 14 -8.04 -11.14 -28.53
CA ALA A 14 -6.84 -11.08 -29.37
C ALA A 14 -6.13 -12.45 -29.46
N ALA A 15 -6.11 -13.21 -28.36
CA ALA A 15 -5.51 -14.54 -28.30
C ALA A 15 -6.26 -15.56 -29.18
N GLU A 16 -7.59 -15.57 -29.16
CA GLU A 16 -8.40 -16.45 -30.00
C GLU A 16 -8.23 -16.17 -31.49
N LEU A 17 -8.14 -14.88 -31.86
CA LEU A 17 -7.91 -14.47 -33.24
C LEU A 17 -6.51 -14.87 -33.73
N ARG A 18 -5.46 -14.69 -32.91
CA ARG A 18 -4.10 -15.18 -33.25
C ARG A 18 -4.07 -16.70 -33.46
N ASN A 19 -4.75 -17.45 -32.60
CA ASN A 19 -4.89 -18.91 -32.74
C ASN A 19 -5.68 -19.33 -34.00
N ALA A 20 -6.54 -18.46 -34.53
CA ALA A 20 -7.24 -18.71 -35.78
C ALA A 20 -6.33 -18.47 -36.99
N VAL A 21 -5.52 -17.39 -36.97
CA VAL A 21 -4.57 -17.05 -38.04
C VAL A 21 -3.52 -18.14 -38.23
N THR A 22 -2.99 -18.72 -37.15
CA THR A 22 -1.98 -19.79 -37.25
C THR A 22 -2.47 -21.06 -37.94
N LYS A 23 -3.79 -21.22 -38.10
CA LYS A 23 -4.39 -22.35 -38.82
C LYS A 23 -4.54 -22.08 -40.32
N ILE A 24 -4.31 -20.85 -40.78
CA ILE A 24 -4.34 -20.48 -42.20
C ILE A 24 -2.92 -20.57 -42.73
N SER A 25 -2.66 -21.57 -43.58
CA SER A 25 -1.36 -21.72 -44.24
C SER A 25 -1.46 -21.31 -45.69
N VAL A 26 -1.17 -20.04 -45.98
CA VAL A 26 -1.12 -19.50 -47.36
C VAL A 26 -0.03 -20.24 -48.17
N ARG A 27 1.10 -20.52 -47.54
CA ARG A 27 2.24 -21.21 -48.16
C ARG A 27 1.87 -22.61 -48.66
N ASP A 28 1.08 -23.37 -47.91
CA ASP A 28 0.68 -24.73 -48.33
C ASP A 28 -0.31 -24.67 -49.51
N LEU A 29 -1.16 -23.64 -49.55
CA LEU A 29 -2.06 -23.40 -50.68
C LEU A 29 -1.28 -22.97 -51.94
N GLU A 30 -0.29 -22.09 -51.80
CA GLU A 30 0.62 -21.70 -52.90
C GLU A 30 1.43 -22.89 -53.42
N ALA A 31 1.90 -23.78 -52.53
CA ALA A 31 2.57 -25.01 -52.94
C ALA A 31 1.64 -25.92 -53.75
N THR A 32 0.37 -26.02 -53.35
CA THR A 32 -0.65 -26.79 -54.09
C THR A 32 -0.87 -26.22 -55.50
N VAL A 33 -0.90 -24.88 -55.65
CA VAL A 33 -0.97 -24.23 -56.97
C VAL A 33 0.25 -24.59 -57.81
N ALA A 34 1.46 -24.49 -57.25
CA ALA A 34 2.70 -24.78 -57.95
C ALA A 34 2.78 -26.26 -58.43
N GLU A 35 2.28 -27.19 -57.62
CA GLU A 35 2.17 -28.61 -57.99
C GLU A 35 1.21 -28.81 -59.18
N LEU A 36 0.04 -28.18 -59.14
CA LEU A 36 -0.93 -28.23 -60.24
C LEU A 36 -0.39 -27.59 -61.52
N GLU A 37 0.38 -26.50 -61.41
CA GLU A 37 1.05 -25.89 -62.57
C GLU A 37 2.16 -26.78 -63.15
N ALA A 38 2.87 -27.53 -62.31
CA ALA A 38 3.82 -28.55 -62.77
C ALA A 38 3.10 -29.71 -63.48
N GLU A 39 1.97 -30.16 -62.94
CA GLU A 39 1.12 -31.18 -63.56
C GLU A 39 0.58 -30.71 -64.92
N ARG A 40 0.09 -29.46 -65.00
CA ARG A 40 -0.34 -28.84 -66.27
C ARG A 40 0.77 -28.85 -67.32
N ARG A 41 1.99 -28.44 -66.95
CA ARG A 41 3.15 -28.44 -67.86
C ARG A 41 3.48 -29.83 -68.38
N ARG A 42 3.32 -30.87 -67.56
CA ARG A 42 3.51 -32.27 -67.97
C ARG A 42 2.40 -32.72 -68.93
N LEU A 43 1.14 -32.42 -68.63
CA LEU A 43 0.00 -32.81 -69.47
C LEU A 43 -0.02 -32.12 -70.83
N LEU A 44 0.57 -30.93 -70.95
CA LEU A 44 0.73 -30.27 -72.24
C LEU A 44 1.64 -31.04 -73.22
N LEU A 45 2.49 -31.96 -72.73
CA LEU A 45 3.37 -32.77 -73.57
C LEU A 45 2.75 -34.12 -73.91
N ASP A 46 2.18 -34.81 -72.92
CA ASP A 46 1.79 -36.23 -73.03
C ASP A 46 0.28 -36.48 -72.80
N GLY A 47 -0.50 -35.44 -72.48
CA GLY A 47 -1.89 -35.55 -72.05
C GLY A 47 -2.92 -35.20 -73.15
N THR A 48 -4.19 -35.43 -72.83
CA THR A 48 -5.32 -35.00 -73.68
C THR A 48 -5.78 -33.59 -73.31
N ASP A 49 -6.45 -32.91 -74.25
CA ASP A 49 -7.03 -31.57 -74.02
C ASP A 49 -7.99 -31.56 -72.82
N ASP A 50 -8.77 -32.63 -72.64
CA ASP A 50 -9.68 -32.77 -71.49
C ASP A 50 -8.92 -32.83 -70.15
N GLN A 51 -7.75 -33.47 -70.12
CA GLN A 51 -6.91 -33.54 -68.92
C GLN A 51 -6.32 -32.16 -68.58
N VAL A 52 -5.85 -31.43 -69.59
CA VAL A 52 -5.34 -30.06 -69.44
C VAL A 52 -6.44 -29.14 -68.91
N ALA A 53 -7.62 -29.15 -69.52
CA ALA A 53 -8.77 -28.37 -69.09
C ALA A 53 -9.18 -28.71 -67.64
N GLY A 54 -9.14 -29.99 -67.27
CA GLY A 54 -9.41 -30.46 -65.91
C GLY A 54 -8.43 -29.89 -64.87
N VAL A 55 -7.13 -29.84 -65.17
CA VAL A 55 -6.13 -29.24 -64.26
C VAL A 55 -6.23 -27.72 -64.22
N GLU A 56 -6.51 -27.05 -65.33
CA GLU A 56 -6.73 -25.59 -65.36
C GLU A 56 -7.92 -25.16 -64.49
N ALA A 57 -9.00 -25.95 -64.48
CA ALA A 57 -10.12 -25.74 -63.58
C ALA A 57 -9.70 -25.86 -62.11
N LYS A 58 -8.86 -26.85 -61.78
CA LYS A 58 -8.32 -27.01 -60.41
C LYS A 58 -7.42 -25.84 -60.01
N ILE A 59 -6.52 -25.40 -60.89
CA ILE A 59 -5.65 -24.22 -60.67
C ILE A 59 -6.50 -22.99 -60.36
N THR A 60 -7.57 -22.77 -61.12
CA THR A 60 -8.48 -21.64 -60.91
C THR A 60 -9.13 -21.69 -59.52
N ILE A 61 -9.54 -22.86 -59.05
CA ILE A 61 -10.09 -23.03 -57.70
C ILE A 61 -9.01 -22.78 -56.63
N ALA A 62 -7.84 -23.38 -56.80
CA ALA A 62 -6.73 -23.25 -55.85
C ALA A 62 -6.25 -21.80 -55.72
N ASN A 63 -6.14 -21.05 -56.81
CA ASN A 63 -5.83 -19.62 -56.79
C ASN A 63 -6.86 -18.80 -56.02
N ARG A 64 -8.16 -19.09 -56.20
CA ARG A 64 -9.23 -18.44 -55.41
C ARG A 64 -9.12 -18.78 -53.93
N ASP A 65 -8.68 -19.97 -53.59
CA ASP A 65 -8.48 -20.36 -52.19
C ASP A 65 -7.27 -19.64 -51.57
N VAL A 66 -6.18 -19.44 -52.32
CA VAL A 66 -5.06 -18.56 -51.91
C VAL A 66 -5.55 -17.13 -51.68
N GLU A 67 -6.30 -16.55 -52.63
CA GLU A 67 -6.85 -15.20 -52.50
C GLU A 67 -7.74 -15.05 -51.25
N ARG A 68 -8.63 -16.03 -51.01
CA ARG A 68 -9.47 -16.07 -49.81
C ARG A 68 -8.66 -16.19 -48.53
N ALA A 69 -7.58 -16.97 -48.54
CA ALA A 69 -6.71 -17.13 -47.38
C ALA A 69 -5.96 -15.83 -47.08
N CYS A 70 -5.41 -15.17 -48.10
CA CYS A 70 -4.77 -13.86 -47.95
C CYS A 70 -5.74 -12.81 -47.39
N ALA A 71 -6.93 -12.68 -47.99
CA ALA A 71 -7.96 -11.76 -47.50
C ALA A 71 -8.38 -12.07 -46.06
N ALA A 72 -8.47 -13.36 -45.70
CA ALA A 72 -8.77 -13.75 -44.32
C ALA A 72 -7.64 -13.35 -43.37
N VAL A 73 -6.37 -13.55 -43.72
CA VAL A 73 -5.21 -13.15 -42.90
C VAL A 73 -5.19 -11.64 -42.66
N GLU A 74 -5.44 -10.84 -43.69
CA GLU A 74 -5.53 -9.38 -43.58
C GLU A 74 -6.63 -8.95 -42.61
N GLU A 75 -7.84 -9.48 -42.79
CA GLU A 75 -8.98 -9.19 -41.91
C GLU A 75 -8.73 -9.62 -40.47
N TYR A 76 -8.16 -10.83 -40.26
CA TYR A 76 -7.81 -11.28 -38.91
C TYR A 76 -6.76 -10.38 -38.27
N THR A 77 -5.78 -9.90 -39.03
CA THR A 77 -4.72 -9.01 -38.52
C THR A 77 -5.32 -7.67 -38.07
N ALA A 78 -6.23 -7.10 -38.87
CA ALA A 78 -6.96 -5.89 -38.48
C ALA A 78 -7.75 -6.10 -37.18
N ARG A 79 -8.49 -7.20 -37.07
CA ARG A 79 -9.27 -7.53 -35.87
C ARG A 79 -8.44 -7.83 -34.65
N ILE A 80 -7.26 -8.41 -34.80
CA ILE A 80 -6.31 -8.61 -33.69
C ILE A 80 -5.91 -7.24 -33.13
N ALA A 81 -5.56 -6.29 -33.99
CA ALA A 81 -5.20 -4.94 -33.56
C ALA A 81 -6.34 -4.23 -32.82
N GLU A 82 -7.58 -4.36 -33.31
CA GLU A 82 -8.77 -3.82 -32.66
C GLU A 82 -9.04 -4.50 -31.30
N ALA A 83 -8.93 -5.82 -31.22
CA ALA A 83 -9.10 -6.57 -29.98
C ALA A 83 -8.04 -6.18 -28.94
N GLU A 84 -6.78 -6.05 -29.34
CA GLU A 84 -5.70 -5.58 -28.46
C GLU A 84 -5.93 -4.15 -27.98
N ALA A 85 -6.42 -3.25 -28.84
CA ALA A 85 -6.76 -1.89 -28.44
C ALA A 85 -7.87 -1.88 -27.39
N ARG A 86 -8.95 -2.66 -27.59
CA ARG A 86 -10.04 -2.80 -26.63
C ARG A 86 -9.57 -3.38 -25.30
N GLU A 87 -8.78 -4.45 -25.33
CA GLU A 87 -8.25 -5.09 -24.12
C GLU A 87 -7.33 -4.14 -23.34
N ARG A 88 -6.47 -3.38 -24.03
CA ARG A 88 -5.61 -2.35 -23.40
C ARG A 88 -6.45 -1.25 -22.74
N MET A 89 -7.45 -0.72 -23.44
CA MET A 89 -8.33 0.30 -22.88
C MET A 89 -9.08 -0.19 -21.65
N ALA A 90 -9.66 -1.39 -21.70
CA ALA A 90 -10.34 -1.99 -20.55
C ALA A 90 -9.38 -2.18 -19.35
N GLY A 91 -8.13 -2.56 -19.61
CA GLY A 91 -7.08 -2.65 -18.59
C GLY A 91 -6.77 -1.29 -17.95
N LEU A 92 -6.63 -0.23 -18.76
CA LEU A 92 -6.39 1.13 -18.26
C LEU A 92 -7.57 1.65 -17.43
N GLU A 93 -8.81 1.41 -17.88
CA GLU A 93 -10.02 1.79 -17.15
C GLU A 93 -10.10 1.11 -15.79
N ARG A 94 -9.77 -0.19 -15.73
CA ARG A 94 -9.70 -0.95 -14.48
C ARG A 94 -8.65 -0.37 -13.53
N LEU A 95 -7.43 -0.13 -14.00
CA LEU A 95 -6.37 0.48 -13.19
C LEU A 95 -6.75 1.89 -12.71
N ALA A 96 -7.42 2.67 -13.55
CA ALA A 96 -7.93 3.99 -13.17
C ALA A 96 -8.99 3.89 -12.07
N ALA A 97 -9.90 2.90 -12.16
CA ALA A 97 -10.90 2.65 -11.12
C ALA A 97 -10.26 2.22 -9.78
N GLU A 98 -9.30 1.29 -9.83
CA GLU A 98 -8.56 0.84 -8.65
C GLU A 98 -7.78 2.00 -7.99
N ASN A 99 -7.12 2.85 -8.78
CA ASN A 99 -6.43 4.04 -8.28
C ASN A 99 -7.37 5.07 -7.66
N ARG A 100 -8.58 5.26 -8.21
CA ARG A 100 -9.60 6.13 -7.60
C ARG A 100 -10.00 5.60 -6.21
N GLY A 101 -10.19 4.28 -6.08
CA GLY A 101 -10.47 3.62 -4.80
C GLY A 101 -9.35 3.85 -3.79
N ARG A 102 -8.11 3.54 -4.15
CA ARG A 102 -6.93 3.75 -3.28
C ARG A 102 -6.75 5.21 -2.86
N ARG A 103 -6.98 6.17 -3.76
CA ARG A 103 -6.92 7.60 -3.43
C ARG A 103 -8.01 8.02 -2.46
N ALA A 104 -9.22 7.45 -2.56
CA ALA A 104 -10.29 7.71 -1.60
C ALA A 104 -9.94 7.16 -0.22
N GLU A 105 -9.40 5.94 -0.16
CA GLU A 105 -8.95 5.33 1.08
C GLU A 105 -7.80 6.13 1.73
N LEU A 106 -6.78 6.50 0.94
CA LEU A 106 -5.67 7.32 1.43
C LEU A 106 -6.16 8.64 2.01
N ARG A 107 -7.14 9.30 1.37
CA ARG A 107 -7.74 10.53 1.91
C ARG A 107 -8.41 10.30 3.25
N ARG A 108 -9.13 9.17 3.43
CA ARG A 108 -9.74 8.82 4.72
C ARG A 108 -8.67 8.64 5.80
N VAL A 109 -7.63 7.84 5.53
CA VAL A 109 -6.55 7.60 6.49
C VAL A 109 -5.83 8.89 6.86
N LEU A 110 -5.60 9.79 5.91
CA LEU A 110 -4.98 11.09 6.19
C LEU A 110 -5.85 11.97 7.10
N LEU A 111 -7.17 11.93 6.94
CA LEU A 111 -8.10 12.61 7.85
C LEU A 111 -8.04 12.01 9.25
N ASP A 112 -8.10 10.68 9.37
CA ASP A 112 -8.02 9.98 10.66
C ASP A 112 -6.71 10.32 11.40
N ILE A 113 -5.58 10.35 10.68
CA ILE A 113 -4.28 10.75 11.24
C ILE A 113 -4.31 12.21 11.70
N HIS A 114 -4.92 13.10 10.94
CA HIS A 114 -5.00 14.52 11.30
C HIS A 114 -5.82 14.72 12.58
N GLU A 115 -6.96 14.03 12.70
CA GLU A 115 -7.81 14.05 13.89
C GLU A 115 -7.08 13.49 15.12
N ALA A 116 -6.38 12.35 14.97
CA ALA A 116 -5.58 11.77 16.02
C ALA A 116 -4.43 12.70 16.47
N ALA A 117 -3.77 13.36 15.52
CA ALA A 117 -2.72 14.33 15.81
C ALA A 117 -3.26 15.56 16.57
N ALA A 118 -4.44 16.05 16.19
CA ALA A 118 -5.10 17.15 16.89
C ALA A 118 -5.48 16.77 18.33
N ALA A 119 -6.02 15.55 18.53
CA ALA A 119 -6.35 15.04 19.86
C ALA A 119 -5.10 14.89 20.74
N LEU A 120 -4.00 14.36 20.18
CA LEU A 120 -2.72 14.26 20.89
C LEU A 120 -2.17 15.63 21.28
N ALA A 121 -2.22 16.61 20.36
CA ALA A 121 -1.78 17.98 20.65
C ALA A 121 -2.59 18.61 21.80
N ALA A 122 -3.91 18.43 21.81
CA ALA A 122 -4.78 18.89 22.89
C ALA A 122 -4.44 18.21 24.23
N ALA A 123 -4.19 16.90 24.23
CA ALA A 123 -3.79 16.15 25.41
C ALA A 123 -2.45 16.64 25.98
N LEU A 124 -1.47 16.97 25.13
CA LEU A 124 -0.18 17.51 25.55
C LEU A 124 -0.30 18.90 26.19
N VAL A 125 -1.20 19.75 25.67
CA VAL A 125 -1.49 21.06 26.29
C VAL A 125 -2.11 20.87 27.67
N SER A 126 -3.11 20.00 27.80
CA SER A 126 -3.75 19.66 29.07
C SER A 126 -2.75 19.12 30.10
N TYR A 127 -1.87 18.19 29.69
CA TYR A 127 -0.82 17.65 30.54
C TYR A 127 0.13 18.75 31.05
N ARG A 128 0.53 19.68 30.19
CA ARG A 128 1.41 20.81 30.58
C ARG A 128 0.73 21.71 31.61
N ASP A 129 -0.58 21.96 31.46
CA ASP A 129 -1.31 22.82 32.38
C ASP A 129 -1.50 22.15 33.75
N LEU A 130 -1.73 20.82 33.77
CA LEU A 130 -1.75 20.03 35.00
C LEU A 130 -0.38 19.99 35.69
N ASP A 131 0.71 19.83 34.93
CA ASP A 131 2.09 19.85 35.44
C ASP A 131 2.42 21.19 36.13
N ARG A 132 2.00 22.31 35.52
CA ARG A 132 2.10 23.64 36.13
C ARG A 132 1.30 23.75 37.43
N ALA A 133 0.03 23.36 37.40
CA ALA A 133 -0.83 23.44 38.59
C ALA A 133 -0.28 22.61 39.76
N TRP A 134 0.27 21.43 39.47
CA TRP A 134 0.96 20.59 40.45
C TRP A 134 2.19 21.29 41.04
N HIS A 135 3.04 21.90 40.20
CA HIS A 135 4.20 22.65 40.64
C HIS A 135 3.84 23.88 41.48
N ASP A 136 2.83 24.64 41.07
CA ASP A 136 2.34 25.81 41.82
C ASP A 136 1.80 25.40 43.19
N THR A 137 1.01 24.32 43.25
CA THR A 137 0.47 23.77 44.51
C THR A 137 1.60 23.28 45.41
N SER A 138 2.56 22.54 44.86
CA SER A 138 3.73 22.05 45.61
C SER A 138 4.57 23.19 46.18
N ARG A 139 4.69 24.32 45.45
CA ARG A 139 5.38 25.51 45.94
C ARG A 139 4.64 26.15 47.12
N VAL A 140 3.32 26.34 47.00
CA VAL A 140 2.50 26.93 48.07
C VAL A 140 2.57 26.08 49.35
N LEU A 141 2.48 24.75 49.23
CA LEU A 141 2.61 23.85 50.37
C LEU A 141 4.02 23.89 50.99
N GLY A 142 5.07 23.90 50.15
CA GLY A 142 6.45 24.01 50.64
C GLY A 142 6.84 25.38 51.19
N ASP A 143 6.09 26.43 50.87
CA ASP A 143 6.22 27.77 51.45
C ASP A 143 5.42 27.91 52.76
N ALA A 144 4.26 27.24 52.86
CA ALA A 144 3.48 27.13 54.10
C ALA A 144 4.23 26.33 55.18
N ASP A 145 4.88 25.22 54.81
CA ASP A 145 5.72 24.43 55.72
C ASP A 145 7.01 25.16 56.15
N ARG A 146 7.41 26.22 55.43
CA ARG A 146 8.59 27.03 55.79
C ARG A 146 8.29 28.18 56.75
N HIS A 147 7.03 28.52 56.99
CA HIS A 147 6.66 29.66 57.83
C HIS A 147 6.14 29.30 59.24
N ASP A 148 5.77 28.04 59.48
CA ASP A 148 5.25 27.62 60.79
C ASP A 148 6.20 26.70 61.59
N LEU A 149 7.43 26.47 61.10
CA LEU A 149 8.45 25.63 61.78
C LEU A 149 9.76 26.37 62.11
N ILE A 150 9.74 27.71 62.13
CA ILE A 150 10.69 28.43 63.00
C ILE A 150 10.15 28.23 64.41
N GLU A 151 10.55 27.12 65.03
CA GLU A 151 10.32 26.85 66.44
C GLU A 151 10.64 28.10 67.28
N PRO A 152 9.84 28.44 68.31
CA PRO A 152 10.35 29.28 69.39
C PRO A 152 11.67 28.65 69.86
N SER A 153 12.68 29.48 70.05
CA SER A 153 14.04 29.03 70.34
C SER A 153 14.03 27.93 71.41
N LEU A 154 14.85 26.89 71.26
CA LEU A 154 15.03 25.84 72.28
C LEU A 154 15.37 26.42 73.67
N GLN A 155 15.80 27.68 73.76
CA GLN A 155 15.98 28.42 75.02
C GLN A 155 14.65 28.76 75.73
N ASP A 156 13.56 28.98 74.98
CA ASP A 156 12.24 29.26 75.54
C ASP A 156 11.55 27.99 76.09
N LEU A 157 11.88 26.81 75.53
CA LEU A 157 11.37 25.52 75.99
C LEU A 157 12.19 24.92 77.15
N ILE A 158 13.47 25.26 77.27
CA ILE A 158 14.34 24.79 78.37
C ILE A 158 14.18 25.64 79.64
N GLY A 159 13.74 26.89 79.54
CA GLY A 159 13.56 27.79 80.69
C GLY A 159 12.32 27.53 81.57
N ALA A 160 11.42 26.61 81.20
CA ALA A 160 10.10 26.49 81.83
C ALA A 160 9.79 25.14 82.50
N ARG A 161 10.78 24.27 82.79
CA ARG A 161 10.48 23.00 83.48
C ARG A 161 11.58 22.49 84.41
N ASP A 162 11.87 23.27 85.44
CA ASP A 162 12.13 22.68 86.75
C ASP A 162 10.80 22.10 87.28
N GLY A 163 10.76 20.79 87.56
CA GLY A 163 9.61 20.15 88.22
C GLY A 163 9.17 18.82 87.61
N GLU A 164 9.85 17.76 88.06
CA GLU A 164 9.33 16.42 88.40
C GLU A 164 8.16 15.82 87.58
N GLY A 165 8.45 14.69 86.93
CA GLY A 165 7.50 13.57 86.81
C GLY A 165 6.67 13.49 85.52
N ALA A 166 7.23 12.99 84.41
CA ALA A 166 6.43 12.47 83.29
C ALA A 166 7.19 11.50 82.35
N ALA A 167 8.11 10.66 82.86
CA ALA A 167 8.91 9.75 82.02
C ALA A 167 8.26 8.37 81.75
N ALA A 168 6.93 8.24 81.73
CA ALA A 168 6.28 6.92 81.70
C ALA A 168 5.20 6.67 80.64
N GLN A 169 4.92 7.59 79.70
CA GLN A 169 3.70 7.42 78.85
C GLN A 169 3.83 7.55 77.33
N PHE A 170 5.01 7.70 76.74
CA PHE A 170 5.13 7.80 75.28
C PHE A 170 6.20 6.87 74.67
N GLY A 171 6.38 5.69 75.25
CA GLY A 171 7.31 4.66 74.76
C GLY A 171 6.75 3.71 73.67
N HIS A 172 5.49 3.83 73.27
CA HIS A 172 4.88 2.88 72.33
C HIS A 172 3.93 3.55 71.34
N GLN A 173 4.46 4.32 70.38
CA GLN A 173 3.75 4.55 69.11
C GLN A 173 4.60 5.08 67.94
N VAL A 174 5.93 4.89 67.96
CA VAL A 174 6.83 5.33 66.86
C VAL A 174 7.47 4.15 66.11
N ALA A 175 6.91 2.94 66.23
CA ALA A 175 7.40 1.75 65.52
C ALA A 175 6.50 1.31 64.34
N GLY A 176 5.44 2.07 64.01
CA GLY A 176 4.42 1.67 63.03
C GLY A 176 4.46 2.38 61.67
N LEU A 177 5.23 3.46 61.49
CA LEU A 177 5.21 4.26 60.27
C LEU A 177 6.46 4.13 59.39
N ALA A 178 7.48 3.39 59.83
CA ALA A 178 8.71 3.22 59.06
C ALA A 178 8.61 2.23 57.88
N ASN A 179 7.49 1.50 57.72
CA ASN A 179 7.34 0.45 56.71
C ASN A 179 6.06 0.54 55.85
N ALA A 180 5.34 1.66 55.88
CA ALA A 180 4.25 1.87 54.93
C ALA A 180 4.82 2.26 53.55
N LYS A 181 5.02 1.26 52.68
CA LYS A 181 5.21 1.48 51.25
C LYS A 181 3.96 2.18 50.69
N LEU A 182 4.00 3.50 50.56
CA LEU A 182 3.07 4.25 49.73
C LEU A 182 3.18 3.75 48.28
N PRO A 183 2.12 3.20 47.66
CA PRO A 183 2.16 2.81 46.26
C PRO A 183 2.28 4.08 45.42
N GLY A 184 3.45 4.29 44.80
CA GLY A 184 3.67 5.36 43.83
C GLY A 184 4.86 6.28 44.09
N TYR A 185 5.55 6.18 45.23
CA TYR A 185 6.75 6.99 45.48
C TYR A 185 8.02 6.22 45.08
N TYR A 186 8.42 6.35 43.82
CA TYR A 186 9.79 6.04 43.41
C TYR A 186 10.60 7.32 43.55
N PRO A 187 11.70 7.35 44.33
CA PRO A 187 12.61 8.48 44.30
C PRO A 187 13.17 8.60 42.88
N ARG A 188 12.77 9.64 42.15
CA ARG A 188 13.40 9.97 40.87
C ARG A 188 14.81 10.45 41.18
N GLU A 189 15.80 9.71 40.71
CA GLU A 189 17.12 10.30 40.46
C GLU A 189 16.91 11.52 39.56
N TYR A 190 17.33 12.68 40.05
CA TYR A 190 17.15 13.96 39.39
C TYR A 190 18.06 14.00 38.16
N ILE A 191 17.61 13.47 37.03
CA ILE A 191 18.28 13.68 35.75
C ILE A 191 17.84 15.08 35.26
N GLY A 192 18.75 16.05 35.38
CA GLY A 192 18.52 17.45 35.05
C GLY A 192 17.94 17.65 33.64
N SER A 193 17.13 18.70 33.49
CA SER A 193 16.34 19.06 32.30
C SER A 193 17.11 19.12 30.97
N GLY A 194 18.44 19.25 30.99
CA GLY A 194 19.27 19.24 29.79
C GLY A 194 19.36 17.89 29.06
N SER A 195 19.17 16.76 29.74
CA SER A 195 19.36 15.44 29.14
C SER A 195 18.18 14.96 28.28
N LYS A 196 16.97 15.48 28.52
CA LYS A 196 15.76 15.08 27.79
C LYS A 196 15.67 15.66 26.38
N LEU A 197 16.23 16.85 26.16
CA LEU A 197 16.31 17.47 24.82
C LEU A 197 17.33 16.75 23.93
N ALA A 198 18.46 16.34 24.48
CA ALA A 198 19.48 15.58 23.74
C ALA A 198 18.96 14.21 23.26
N LEU A 199 18.03 13.60 23.99
CA LEU A 199 17.44 12.31 23.59
C LEU A 199 16.45 12.47 22.43
N LEU A 200 15.76 13.62 22.33
CA LEU A 200 14.86 13.93 21.20
C LEU A 200 15.63 14.30 19.93
N GLU A 201 16.80 14.94 20.05
CA GLU A 201 17.67 15.27 18.91
C GLU A 201 18.34 14.03 18.26
N SER A 202 18.40 12.91 18.97
CA SER A 202 18.98 11.65 18.46
C SER A 202 18.00 10.77 17.67
N ILE A 203 16.71 11.12 17.65
CA ILE A 203 15.69 10.40 16.88
C ILE A 203 15.76 10.86 15.43
N LYS A 204 16.54 10.14 14.61
CA LYS A 204 16.52 10.32 13.15
C LYS A 204 15.21 9.79 12.57
N LEU A 205 14.30 10.70 12.21
CA LEU A 205 13.16 10.35 11.37
C LEU A 205 13.64 10.01 9.95
N PRO A 206 13.10 8.96 9.31
CA PRO A 206 13.46 8.62 7.94
C PRO A 206 13.09 9.78 7.01
N ARG A 207 14.07 10.29 6.26
CA ARG A 207 13.86 11.29 5.21
C ARG A 207 12.92 10.67 4.18
N THR A 208 11.73 11.26 4.03
CA THR A 208 10.83 10.96 2.92
C THR A 208 11.59 11.19 1.62
N GLY A 209 11.71 10.14 0.81
CA GLY A 209 12.38 10.19 -0.48
C GLY A 209 11.77 11.26 -1.37
N ALA A 210 12.56 12.27 -1.70
CA ALA A 210 12.36 13.05 -2.90
C ALA A 210 12.86 12.20 -4.06
N SER A 211 11.93 11.60 -4.80
CA SER A 211 12.17 11.05 -6.12
C SER A 211 12.24 12.21 -7.13
N SER A 212 13.42 12.42 -7.69
CA SER A 212 13.64 13.05 -8.99
C SER A 212 14.78 12.32 -9.67
#